data_AF-A0A6A5SHV7-F1
#
_entry.id   AF-A0A6A5SHV7-F1
#
_cell.length_a   1.000
_cell.length_b   1.000
_cell.length_c   1.000
_cell.angle_alpha   90.00
_cell.angle_beta   90.00
_cell.angle_gamma   90.00
#
_symmetry.space_group_name_H-M   'P 1'
#
loop_
_entity.id
_entity.type
_entity.pdbx_description
1 polymer ?
#
loop_
_entity_poly.entity_id
_entity_poly.type
_entity_poly.pdbx_seq_one_letter_code
_entity_poly.pdbx_strand_id
1 'polypeptide(L)'
;MAFWVLCPSPFQTTSCLNAPSGPPYDELMMVMQDVDAETAAADEQSDDDKVILMKRYKQYVERCLKHTKIQEHALDISVELPAKLGGRTPDDHVEVFHISAADYISWTNTLKMMFKGQPALRPMDTGIPRIRQFLFNTPAQQNLLDSASHIGASVSAFVEKRIAMPGFARSLMSLISFVELLPFGKVLRSRGTLRAAASQAKPLKPSCNRNKELATVLAPGFRNWCLTSTKFVRQLRRALRNTINLIYQKAMNEVDESAANILIIEKAKTKLQKMRPRLQLKIQGVINEIDKTAKSSLYWATMEDERDSSIISFITESILDQFFTTLPPLYQPKRASTTSKKFAITKAPIDYLMTPVGEAIRTDLKDLLPTLEEKAVQLRNLLPGTFKLEDETVLAAFEKHSDVKDKEVDLMALYTKAVNLEAMIKTLQRL
;
A
#
# COMPACT_ATOMS: atom_id res chain seq x y z
N MET A 1 -9.82 4.51 -18.93
CA MET A 1 -9.41 4.40 -17.51
C MET A 1 -9.95 3.07 -16.98
N ALA A 2 -9.10 2.03 -16.92
CA ALA A 2 -9.53 0.69 -16.53
C ALA A 2 -9.75 0.61 -15.01
N PHE A 3 -10.99 0.38 -14.58
CA PHE A 3 -11.28 0.11 -13.17
C PHE A 3 -11.11 -1.39 -12.91
N TRP A 4 -10.21 -1.70 -11.97
CA TRP A 4 -9.96 -3.06 -11.54
C TRP A 4 -10.90 -3.37 -10.38
N VAL A 5 -12.03 -4.02 -10.68
CA VAL A 5 -12.81 -4.67 -9.63
C VAL A 5 -12.14 -6.02 -9.34
N LEU A 6 -11.03 -5.98 -8.60
CA LEU A 6 -10.48 -7.18 -7.99
C LEU A 6 -11.44 -7.59 -6.87
N CYS A 7 -12.31 -8.57 -7.12
CA CYS A 7 -13.11 -9.19 -6.06
C CYS A 7 -12.13 -9.84 -5.05
N PRO A 8 -12.01 -9.31 -3.83
CA PRO A 8 -11.09 -9.87 -2.85
C PRO A 8 -11.77 -11.06 -2.16
N SER A 9 -11.18 -12.25 -2.32
CA SER A 9 -11.59 -13.50 -1.67
C SER A 9 -12.92 -14.11 -2.20
N PRO A 10 -13.20 -15.40 -1.93
CA PRO A 10 -14.41 -16.03 -2.40
C PRO A 10 -15.59 -15.38 -1.69
N PHE A 11 -16.22 -14.41 -2.37
CA PHE A 11 -17.54 -13.96 -2.00
C PHE A 11 -18.40 -15.21 -1.80
N GLN A 12 -18.91 -15.38 -0.59
CA GLN A 12 -20.08 -16.19 -0.32
C GLN A 12 -21.26 -15.51 -1.06
N THR A 13 -21.28 -15.56 -2.39
CA THR A 13 -22.46 -15.25 -3.21
C THR A 13 -23.41 -16.44 -3.17
N THR A 14 -23.68 -16.98 -1.99
CA THR A 14 -24.61 -18.10 -1.81
C THR A 14 -26.06 -17.68 -1.99
N SER A 15 -26.38 -16.38 -2.14
CA SER A 15 -27.77 -15.93 -1.99
C SER A 15 -28.45 -15.28 -3.19
N CYS A 16 -27.78 -14.89 -4.29
CA CYS A 16 -28.48 -14.14 -5.36
C CYS A 16 -28.05 -14.44 -6.80
N LEU A 17 -27.15 -15.40 -7.04
CA LEU A 17 -26.99 -15.91 -8.40
C LEU A 17 -28.19 -16.81 -8.65
N ASN A 18 -29.21 -16.27 -9.31
CA ASN A 18 -30.29 -17.06 -9.87
C ASN A 18 -29.68 -18.31 -10.51
N ALA A 19 -30.29 -19.47 -10.27
CA ALA A 19 -29.85 -20.70 -10.92
C ALA A 19 -29.74 -20.38 -12.43
N PRO A 20 -28.57 -20.61 -13.06
CA PRO A 20 -28.42 -20.36 -14.48
C PRO A 20 -29.56 -21.09 -15.19
N SER A 21 -30.30 -20.34 -16.02
CA SER A 21 -31.50 -20.80 -16.69
C SER A 21 -31.40 -20.40 -18.15
N GLY A 22 -31.52 -21.38 -19.05
CA GLY A 22 -31.45 -21.11 -20.47
C GLY A 22 -31.37 -22.41 -21.28
N PRO A 23 -31.84 -22.41 -22.54
CA PRO A 23 -31.84 -23.62 -23.37
C PRO A 23 -30.47 -24.33 -23.44
N PRO A 24 -29.32 -23.63 -23.59
CA PRO A 24 -28.02 -24.31 -23.63
C PRO A 24 -27.62 -24.96 -22.30
N TYR A 25 -28.01 -24.37 -21.18
CA TYR A 25 -27.73 -24.92 -19.85
C TYR A 25 -28.60 -26.15 -19.58
N ASP A 26 -29.87 -26.09 -19.96
CA ASP A 26 -30.83 -27.19 -19.80
C ASP A 26 -30.41 -28.42 -20.63
N GLU A 27 -29.95 -28.21 -21.87
CA GLU A 27 -29.38 -29.28 -22.72
C GLU A 27 -28.18 -29.95 -22.06
N LEU A 28 -27.23 -29.17 -21.52
CA LEU A 28 -26.06 -29.72 -20.82
C LEU A 28 -26.43 -30.45 -19.52
N MET A 29 -27.47 -30.00 -18.83
CA MET A 29 -27.99 -30.70 -17.65
C MET A 29 -28.64 -32.04 -18.01
N MET A 30 -29.35 -32.11 -19.15
CA MET A 30 -29.86 -33.38 -19.67
C MET A 30 -28.72 -34.34 -20.02
N VAL A 31 -27.71 -33.86 -20.75
CA VAL A 31 -26.51 -34.67 -21.07
C VAL A 31 -25.83 -35.16 -19.79
N MET A 32 -25.76 -34.34 -18.73
CA MET A 32 -25.21 -34.77 -17.45
C MET A 32 -25.99 -35.94 -16.83
N GLN A 33 -27.33 -35.89 -16.89
CA GLN A 33 -28.19 -36.96 -16.39
C GLN A 33 -28.01 -38.24 -17.20
N ASP A 34 -27.93 -38.13 -18.52
CA ASP A 34 -27.68 -39.28 -19.41
C ASP A 34 -26.33 -39.94 -19.11
N VAL A 35 -25.28 -39.13 -18.89
CA VAL A 35 -23.96 -39.64 -18.52
C VAL A 35 -23.97 -40.35 -17.15
N ASP A 36 -24.74 -39.84 -16.20
CA ASP A 36 -24.89 -40.48 -14.89
C ASP A 36 -25.63 -41.82 -15.00
N ALA A 37 -26.69 -41.88 -15.81
CA ALA A 37 -27.41 -43.12 -16.10
C ALA A 37 -26.52 -44.15 -16.83
N GLU A 38 -25.76 -43.74 -17.84
CA GLU A 38 -24.82 -44.61 -18.56
C GLU A 38 -23.66 -45.09 -17.68
N THR A 39 -23.18 -44.24 -16.77
CA THR A 39 -22.14 -44.63 -15.81
C THR A 39 -22.65 -45.71 -14.86
N ALA A 40 -23.88 -45.57 -14.36
CA ALA A 40 -24.50 -46.58 -13.49
C ALA A 40 -24.72 -47.91 -14.24
N ALA A 41 -25.23 -47.84 -15.47
CA ALA A 41 -25.43 -49.04 -16.30
C ALA A 41 -24.11 -49.77 -16.64
N ALA A 42 -23.02 -49.03 -16.86
CA ALA A 42 -21.69 -49.63 -17.10
C ALA A 42 -21.12 -50.31 -15.85
N ASP A 43 -21.36 -49.74 -14.67
CA ASP A 43 -20.96 -50.30 -13.37
C ASP A 43 -21.70 -51.62 -13.09
N GLU A 44 -23.00 -51.67 -13.36
CA GLU A 44 -23.82 -52.90 -13.26
C GLU A 44 -23.34 -54.02 -14.20
N GLN A 45 -22.81 -53.66 -15.37
CA GLN A 45 -22.25 -54.60 -16.35
C GLN A 45 -20.80 -54.99 -16.08
N SER A 46 -20.17 -54.43 -15.03
CA SER A 46 -18.75 -54.64 -14.71
C SER A 46 -17.80 -54.29 -15.87
N ASP A 47 -18.13 -53.26 -16.65
CA ASP A 47 -17.29 -52.75 -17.75
C ASP A 47 -16.44 -51.55 -17.26
N ASP A 48 -15.30 -51.87 -16.65
CA ASP A 48 -14.40 -50.88 -16.03
C ASP A 48 -13.91 -49.80 -17.00
N ASP A 49 -13.65 -50.16 -18.26
CA ASP A 49 -13.16 -49.22 -19.28
C ASP A 49 -14.24 -48.20 -19.63
N LYS A 50 -15.50 -48.65 -19.78
CA LYS A 50 -16.63 -47.76 -20.01
C LYS A 50 -16.90 -46.86 -18.82
N VAL A 51 -16.79 -47.37 -17.58
CA VAL A 51 -16.90 -46.55 -16.36
C VAL A 51 -15.84 -45.45 -16.33
N ILE A 52 -14.58 -45.75 -16.69
CA ILE A 52 -13.50 -44.74 -16.75
C ILE A 52 -13.79 -43.70 -17.83
N LEU A 53 -14.28 -44.12 -19.01
CA LEU A 53 -14.63 -43.22 -20.10
C LEU A 53 -15.77 -42.27 -19.70
N MET A 54 -16.84 -42.80 -19.10
CA MET A 54 -17.99 -41.99 -18.68
C MET A 54 -17.63 -41.03 -17.56
N LYS A 55 -16.77 -41.41 -16.60
CA LYS A 55 -16.24 -40.47 -15.60
C LYS A 55 -15.47 -39.31 -16.23
N ARG A 56 -14.70 -39.56 -17.30
CA ARG A 56 -13.99 -38.48 -18.03
C ARG A 56 -14.96 -37.59 -18.81
N TYR A 57 -15.96 -38.18 -19.44
CA TYR A 57 -16.98 -37.43 -20.17
C TYR A 57 -17.84 -36.59 -19.22
N LYS A 58 -18.24 -37.12 -18.07
CA LYS A 58 -18.89 -36.36 -16.98
C LYS A 58 -18.08 -35.12 -16.59
N GLN A 59 -16.79 -35.28 -16.32
CA GLN A 59 -15.90 -34.16 -15.99
C GLN A 59 -15.80 -33.12 -17.12
N TYR A 60 -15.93 -33.55 -18.38
CA TYR A 60 -15.98 -32.63 -19.52
C TYR A 60 -17.29 -31.82 -19.52
N VAL A 61 -18.45 -32.48 -19.37
CA VAL A 61 -19.77 -31.83 -19.31
C VAL A 61 -19.84 -30.86 -18.13
N GLU A 62 -19.28 -31.20 -16.97
CA GLU A 62 -19.20 -30.32 -15.79
C GLU A 62 -18.44 -29.02 -16.09
N ARG A 63 -17.39 -29.09 -16.93
CA ARG A 63 -16.65 -27.89 -17.37
C ARG A 63 -17.47 -27.06 -18.33
N CYS A 64 -18.19 -27.68 -19.26
CA CYS A 64 -19.10 -26.97 -20.17
C CYS A 64 -20.19 -26.23 -19.41
N LEU A 65 -20.79 -26.86 -18.39
CA LEU A 65 -21.76 -26.20 -17.50
C LEU A 65 -21.15 -25.00 -16.77
N LYS A 66 -19.96 -25.18 -16.19
CA LYS A 66 -19.26 -24.09 -15.50
C LYS A 66 -18.85 -22.96 -16.45
N HIS A 67 -18.44 -23.28 -17.67
CA HIS A 67 -18.12 -22.28 -18.71
C HIS A 67 -19.35 -21.44 -19.07
N THR A 68 -20.47 -22.10 -19.37
CA THR A 68 -21.74 -21.45 -19.71
C THR A 68 -22.20 -20.53 -18.58
N LYS A 69 -22.16 -21.01 -17.33
CA LYS A 69 -22.50 -20.20 -16.16
C LYS A 69 -21.63 -18.94 -16.02
N ILE A 70 -20.33 -19.06 -16.31
CA ILE A 70 -19.43 -17.89 -16.26
C ILE A 70 -19.75 -16.91 -17.40
N GLN A 71 -20.08 -17.40 -18.60
CA GLN A 71 -20.44 -16.55 -19.73
C GLN A 71 -21.76 -15.80 -19.51
N GLU A 72 -22.79 -16.47 -19.01
CA GLU A 72 -24.07 -15.81 -18.67
C GLU A 72 -23.86 -14.74 -17.61
N HIS A 73 -23.11 -15.06 -16.54
CA HIS A 73 -22.78 -14.09 -15.52
C HIS A 73 -21.95 -12.91 -16.05
N ALA A 74 -21.08 -13.16 -17.03
CA ALA A 74 -20.33 -12.12 -17.72
C ALA A 74 -21.25 -11.14 -18.45
N LEU A 75 -22.25 -11.68 -19.15
CA LEU A 75 -23.25 -10.88 -19.86
C LEU A 75 -24.09 -10.06 -18.88
N ASP A 76 -24.55 -10.67 -17.79
CA ASP A 76 -25.34 -9.98 -16.76
C ASP A 76 -24.57 -8.80 -16.15
N ILE A 77 -23.31 -9.03 -15.73
CA ILE A 77 -22.47 -7.96 -15.20
C ILE A 77 -22.26 -6.88 -16.27
N SER A 78 -21.99 -7.27 -17.52
CA SER A 78 -21.77 -6.31 -18.61
C SER A 78 -22.99 -5.42 -18.87
N VAL A 79 -24.20 -5.93 -18.65
CA VAL A 79 -25.46 -5.17 -18.74
C VAL A 79 -25.67 -4.28 -17.52
N GLU A 80 -25.37 -4.75 -16.31
CA GLU A 80 -25.59 -3.99 -15.08
C GLU A 80 -24.55 -2.89 -14.83
N LEU A 81 -23.30 -3.11 -15.22
CA LEU A 81 -22.18 -2.24 -14.87
C LEU A 81 -22.35 -0.79 -15.35
N PRO A 82 -22.79 -0.53 -16.60
CA PRO A 82 -22.97 0.84 -17.09
C PRO A 82 -23.96 1.65 -16.26
N ALA A 83 -25.07 1.02 -15.82
CA ALA A 83 -26.07 1.67 -14.98
C ALA A 83 -25.51 1.99 -13.58
N LYS A 84 -24.72 1.08 -13.00
CA LYS A 84 -24.12 1.23 -11.67
C LYS A 84 -22.96 2.24 -11.64
N LEU A 85 -22.23 2.39 -12.72
CA LEU A 85 -21.07 3.30 -12.81
C LEU A 85 -21.43 4.75 -13.17
N GLY A 86 -22.72 5.07 -13.35
CA GLY A 86 -23.22 6.45 -13.32
C GLY A 86 -22.65 7.39 -14.39
N GLY A 87 -22.83 7.06 -15.68
CA GLY A 87 -22.69 8.04 -16.77
C GLY A 87 -21.37 8.01 -17.56
N ARG A 88 -20.76 6.84 -17.73
CA ARG A 88 -19.70 6.68 -18.74
C ARG A 88 -20.28 6.80 -20.16
N THR A 89 -19.53 7.42 -21.06
CA THR A 89 -19.91 7.56 -22.46
C THR A 89 -20.08 6.18 -23.10
N PRO A 90 -20.97 6.02 -24.09
CA PRO A 90 -21.23 4.73 -24.75
C PRO A 90 -19.99 4.08 -25.38
N ASP A 91 -18.90 4.83 -25.59
CA ASP A 91 -17.60 4.33 -26.07
C ASP A 91 -16.70 3.69 -24.98
N ASP A 92 -17.00 3.86 -23.69
CA ASP A 92 -16.17 3.30 -22.61
C ASP A 92 -16.63 1.87 -22.26
N HIS A 93 -16.21 0.91 -23.07
CA HIS A 93 -16.47 -0.51 -22.83
C HIS A 93 -15.69 -1.00 -21.60
N VAL A 94 -16.42 -1.38 -20.55
CA VAL A 94 -15.82 -2.08 -19.41
C VAL A 94 -15.78 -3.58 -19.69
N GLU A 95 -14.59 -4.10 -19.91
CA GLU A 95 -14.38 -5.55 -20.03
C GLU A 95 -14.36 -6.18 -18.62
N VAL A 96 -15.25 -7.14 -18.40
CA VAL A 96 -15.35 -7.88 -17.13
C VAL A 96 -14.52 -9.16 -17.24
N PHE A 97 -13.71 -9.44 -16.21
CA PHE A 97 -12.83 -10.60 -16.15
C PHE A 97 -13.17 -11.47 -14.95
N HIS A 98 -13.33 -12.78 -15.17
CA HIS A 98 -13.97 -13.70 -14.21
C HIS A 98 -13.01 -14.55 -13.37
N ILE A 99 -11.71 -14.51 -13.67
CA ILE A 99 -10.71 -15.30 -12.94
C ILE A 99 -9.81 -14.41 -12.10
N SER A 100 -9.55 -14.87 -10.88
CA SER A 100 -8.50 -14.33 -10.04
C SER A 100 -7.17 -14.39 -10.78
N ALA A 101 -6.47 -13.25 -10.87
CA ALA A 101 -5.14 -13.18 -11.47
C ALA A 101 -4.17 -14.20 -10.84
N ALA A 102 -4.36 -14.55 -9.56
CA ALA A 102 -3.56 -15.56 -8.86
C ALA A 102 -3.77 -16.97 -9.43
N ASP A 103 -5.01 -17.37 -9.69
CA ASP A 103 -5.34 -18.70 -10.21
C ASP A 103 -4.74 -18.90 -11.60
N TYR A 104 -4.88 -17.90 -12.47
CA TYR A 104 -4.28 -17.95 -13.81
C TYR A 104 -2.76 -18.03 -13.78
N ILE A 105 -2.10 -17.24 -12.92
CA ILE A 105 -0.63 -17.30 -12.78
C ILE A 105 -0.23 -18.72 -12.36
N SER A 106 -0.95 -19.33 -11.40
CA SER A 106 -0.69 -20.71 -10.97
C SER A 106 -0.80 -21.71 -12.13
N TRP A 107 -1.78 -21.54 -13.02
CA TRP A 107 -1.96 -22.41 -14.19
C TRP A 107 -0.85 -22.23 -15.21
N THR A 108 -0.51 -20.99 -15.55
CA THR A 108 0.55 -20.71 -16.54
C THR A 108 1.94 -21.14 -16.09
N ASN A 109 2.17 -21.26 -14.78
CA ASN A 109 3.44 -21.75 -14.23
C ASN A 109 3.55 -23.28 -14.20
N THR A 110 2.45 -24.01 -14.45
CA THR A 110 2.43 -25.47 -14.41
C THR A 110 2.72 -26.04 -15.80
N LEU A 111 3.94 -26.53 -16.03
CA LEU A 111 4.41 -27.06 -17.33
C LEU A 111 3.53 -28.18 -17.91
N LYS A 112 2.91 -28.99 -17.05
CA LYS A 112 2.01 -30.07 -17.45
C LYS A 112 0.85 -30.17 -16.47
N MET A 113 -0.31 -29.68 -16.87
CA MET A 113 -1.53 -29.81 -16.08
C MET A 113 -2.21 -31.14 -16.40
N MET A 114 -2.37 -31.98 -15.38
CA MET A 114 -3.17 -33.20 -15.48
C MET A 114 -4.62 -32.82 -15.79
N PHE A 115 -5.35 -33.67 -16.51
CA PHE A 115 -6.75 -33.41 -16.89
C PHE A 115 -7.59 -32.96 -15.68
N LYS A 116 -7.47 -33.65 -14.54
CA LYS A 116 -8.19 -33.31 -13.29
C LYS A 116 -7.91 -31.90 -12.74
N GLY A 117 -6.75 -31.32 -13.04
CA GLY A 117 -6.35 -29.99 -12.60
C GLY A 117 -6.59 -28.88 -13.64
N GLN A 118 -7.13 -29.22 -14.82
CA GLN A 118 -7.39 -28.23 -15.85
C GLN A 118 -8.53 -27.29 -15.45
N PRO A 119 -8.40 -25.97 -15.71
CA PRO A 119 -9.47 -25.04 -15.48
C PRO A 119 -10.66 -25.35 -16.38
N ALA A 120 -11.85 -25.00 -15.91
CA ALA A 120 -13.06 -25.11 -16.73
C ALA A 120 -13.04 -24.14 -17.93
N LEU A 121 -12.33 -23.01 -17.80
CA LEU A 121 -12.15 -22.04 -18.87
C LEU A 121 -10.83 -22.28 -19.59
N ARG A 122 -10.84 -22.19 -20.92
CA ARG A 122 -9.58 -22.13 -21.68
C ARG A 122 -8.87 -20.82 -21.31
N PRO A 123 -7.52 -20.77 -21.37
CA PRO A 123 -6.76 -19.55 -21.06
C PRO A 123 -7.28 -18.30 -21.77
N MET A 124 -7.72 -18.42 -23.03
CA MET A 124 -8.29 -17.30 -23.80
C MET A 124 -9.64 -16.81 -23.26
N ASP A 125 -10.45 -17.70 -22.70
CA ASP A 125 -11.77 -17.37 -22.14
C ASP A 125 -11.68 -16.81 -20.72
N THR A 126 -10.51 -16.87 -20.08
CA THR A 126 -10.28 -16.22 -18.76
C THR A 126 -10.23 -14.70 -18.87
N GLY A 127 -10.04 -14.19 -20.09
CA GLY A 127 -9.82 -12.78 -20.42
C GLY A 127 -8.48 -12.21 -19.94
N ILE A 128 -7.68 -12.95 -19.18
CA ILE A 128 -6.35 -12.49 -18.75
C ILE A 128 -5.37 -12.26 -19.92
N PRO A 129 -5.37 -13.05 -21.00
CA PRO A 129 -4.61 -12.70 -22.20
C PRO A 129 -5.01 -11.33 -22.77
N ARG A 130 -6.31 -11.01 -22.77
CA ARG A 130 -6.84 -9.72 -23.23
C ARG A 130 -6.45 -8.58 -22.29
N ILE A 131 -6.51 -8.80 -20.97
CA ILE A 131 -5.95 -7.88 -19.96
C ILE A 131 -4.47 -7.62 -20.22
N ARG A 132 -3.67 -8.68 -20.43
CA ARG A 132 -2.24 -8.55 -20.70
C ARG A 132 -2.02 -7.73 -21.95
N GLN A 133 -2.72 -8.04 -23.04
CA GLN A 133 -2.63 -7.29 -24.29
C GLN A 133 -3.01 -5.82 -24.09
N PHE A 134 -4.09 -5.54 -23.36
CA PHE A 134 -4.49 -4.18 -23.00
C PHE A 134 -3.41 -3.45 -22.19
N LEU A 135 -2.85 -4.10 -21.16
CA LEU A 135 -1.76 -3.58 -20.34
C LEU A 135 -0.45 -3.36 -21.11
N PHE A 136 -0.16 -4.23 -22.08
CA PHE A 136 1.00 -4.09 -22.97
C PHE A 136 0.82 -2.95 -23.97
N ASN A 137 -0.41 -2.71 -24.42
CA ASN A 137 -0.75 -1.65 -25.35
C ASN A 137 -0.90 -0.27 -24.68
N THR A 138 -1.03 -0.22 -23.36
CA THR A 138 -1.03 1.06 -22.64
C THR A 138 0.41 1.58 -22.57
N PRO A 139 0.68 2.83 -23.00
CA PRO A 139 2.02 3.41 -22.87
C PRO A 139 2.46 3.33 -21.41
N ALA A 140 3.60 2.70 -21.13
CA ALA A 140 4.09 2.49 -19.77
C ALA A 140 4.17 3.80 -18.96
N GLN A 141 4.40 4.92 -19.66
CA GLN A 141 4.42 6.26 -19.09
C GLN A 141 3.04 6.76 -18.66
N GLN A 142 1.99 6.45 -19.42
CA GLN A 142 0.61 6.78 -19.04
C GLN A 142 0.16 5.94 -17.84
N ASN A 143 0.46 4.64 -17.81
CA ASN A 143 0.14 3.79 -16.65
C ASN A 143 0.81 4.29 -15.36
N LEU A 144 2.04 4.80 -15.45
CA LEU A 144 2.76 5.35 -14.31
C LEU A 144 2.16 6.70 -13.87
N LEU A 145 1.78 7.56 -14.81
CA LEU A 145 1.11 8.84 -14.53
C LEU A 145 -0.28 8.63 -13.90
N ASP A 146 -1.07 7.71 -14.44
CA ASP A 146 -2.40 7.39 -13.92
C ASP A 146 -2.32 6.77 -12.52
N SER A 147 -1.33 5.88 -12.30
CA SER A 147 -1.06 5.33 -10.97
C SER A 147 -0.61 6.41 -9.98
N ALA A 148 0.29 7.30 -10.39
CA ALA A 148 0.75 8.41 -9.56
C ALA A 148 -0.38 9.39 -9.22
N SER A 149 -1.24 9.70 -10.19
CA SER A 149 -2.42 10.56 -10.01
C SER A 149 -3.43 9.91 -9.07
N HIS A 150 -3.73 8.63 -9.26
CA HIS A 150 -4.65 7.88 -8.41
C HIS A 150 -4.13 7.77 -6.96
N ILE A 151 -2.84 7.47 -6.79
CA ILE A 151 -2.19 7.47 -5.47
C ILE A 151 -2.24 8.87 -4.85
N GLY A 152 -1.89 9.91 -5.61
CA GLY A 152 -1.93 11.30 -5.14
C GLY A 152 -3.32 11.73 -4.68
N ALA A 153 -4.36 11.45 -5.48
CA ALA A 153 -5.74 11.78 -5.15
C ALA A 153 -6.26 10.96 -3.95
N SER A 154 -6.01 9.65 -3.93
CA SER A 154 -6.47 8.75 -2.86
C SER A 154 -5.79 9.06 -1.53
N VAL A 155 -4.46 9.27 -1.55
CA VAL A 155 -3.67 9.61 -0.36
C VAL A 155 -4.06 10.99 0.14
N SER A 156 -4.19 12.00 -0.73
CA SER A 156 -4.58 13.35 -0.31
C SER A 156 -5.99 13.36 0.30
N ALA A 157 -6.97 12.74 -0.36
CA ALA A 157 -8.34 12.64 0.18
C ALA A 157 -8.39 11.86 1.50
N PHE A 158 -7.57 10.81 1.65
CA PHE A 158 -7.46 10.06 2.89
C PHE A 158 -6.84 10.90 4.02
N VAL A 159 -5.75 11.61 3.71
CA VAL A 159 -5.03 12.49 4.63
C VAL A 159 -5.92 13.64 5.10
N GLU A 160 -6.62 14.31 4.19
CA GLU A 160 -7.56 15.41 4.51
C GLU A 160 -8.71 14.92 5.39
N LYS A 161 -9.30 13.76 5.08
CA LYS A 161 -10.42 13.20 5.85
C LYS A 161 -10.03 12.73 7.25
N ARG A 162 -8.75 12.38 7.48
CA ARG A 162 -8.30 11.70 8.71
C ARG A 162 -7.36 12.52 9.60
N ILE A 163 -6.71 13.58 9.09
CA ILE A 163 -6.00 14.59 9.92
C ILE A 163 -6.95 15.28 10.91
N ALA A 164 -8.26 15.29 10.64
CA ALA A 164 -9.28 15.84 11.54
C ALA A 164 -9.52 15.01 12.83
N MET A 165 -8.95 13.79 12.96
CA MET A 165 -9.19 12.93 14.14
C MET A 165 -7.96 12.74 15.03
N PRO A 166 -8.09 12.84 16.37
CA PRO A 166 -7.02 12.47 17.29
C PRO A 166 -6.85 10.95 17.32
N GLY A 167 -5.86 10.44 16.58
CA GLY A 167 -5.59 9.00 16.48
C GLY A 167 -4.59 8.57 15.40
N PHE A 168 -3.62 9.43 15.08
CA PHE A 168 -2.69 9.29 13.96
C PHE A 168 -1.98 7.92 13.89
N ALA A 169 -1.59 7.34 15.05
CA ALA A 169 -0.92 6.04 15.12
C ALA A 169 -1.79 4.86 14.61
N ARG A 170 -3.11 4.88 14.86
CA ARG A 170 -4.04 3.85 14.33
C ARG A 170 -4.33 4.04 12.84
N SER A 171 -4.15 5.25 12.31
CA SER A 171 -4.45 5.59 10.91
C SER A 171 -3.27 5.38 9.96
N LEU A 172 -2.04 5.49 10.48
CA LEU A 172 -0.82 5.10 9.74
C LEU A 172 -0.90 3.63 9.31
N MET A 173 -1.43 2.76 10.17
CA MET A 173 -1.68 1.33 9.91
C MET A 173 -2.69 1.07 8.77
N SER A 174 -3.56 2.03 8.43
CA SER A 174 -4.48 1.91 7.28
C SER A 174 -3.87 2.41 5.98
N LEU A 175 -2.93 3.37 6.04
CA LEU A 175 -2.14 3.79 4.89
C LEU A 175 -1.16 2.67 4.48
N ILE A 176 -0.68 1.92 5.47
CA ILE A 176 0.13 0.70 5.37
C ILE A 176 -0.56 -0.38 4.51
N SER A 177 -1.87 -0.62 4.69
CA SER A 177 -2.64 -1.55 3.85
C SER A 177 -2.80 -1.08 2.40
N PHE A 178 -2.72 0.22 2.13
CA PHE A 178 -2.89 0.77 0.77
C PHE A 178 -1.61 0.66 -0.08
N VAL A 179 -0.43 0.55 0.56
CA VAL A 179 0.87 0.38 -0.10
C VAL A 179 1.11 -1.08 -0.56
N GLU A 180 0.22 -2.01 -0.20
CA GLU A 180 0.25 -3.44 -0.57
C GLU A 180 0.24 -3.73 -2.08
N LEU A 181 -0.03 -2.74 -2.94
CA LEU A 181 -0.16 -2.91 -4.39
C LEU A 181 1.11 -2.60 -5.21
N LEU A 182 2.23 -2.24 -4.57
CA LEU A 182 3.45 -1.88 -5.29
C LEU A 182 4.41 -3.09 -5.44
N PRO A 183 4.86 -3.43 -6.67
CA PRO A 183 5.71 -4.61 -6.94
C PRO A 183 7.19 -4.43 -6.48
N PHE A 184 7.42 -3.66 -5.42
CA PHE A 184 8.74 -3.23 -4.96
C PHE A 184 9.35 -4.12 -3.86
N GLY A 185 8.75 -5.28 -3.57
CA GLY A 185 9.09 -6.08 -2.39
C GLY A 185 10.57 -6.44 -2.22
N LYS A 186 11.29 -6.83 -3.29
CA LYS A 186 12.71 -7.23 -3.18
C LYS A 186 13.66 -6.06 -2.94
N VAL A 187 13.21 -4.84 -3.19
CA VAL A 187 14.02 -3.61 -3.17
C VAL A 187 14.12 -3.00 -1.78
N LEU A 188 13.10 -3.20 -0.94
CA LEU A 188 13.01 -2.54 0.36
C LEU A 188 13.70 -3.33 1.49
N ARG A 189 13.90 -4.65 1.35
CA ARG A 189 14.61 -5.49 2.34
C ARG A 189 16.09 -5.14 2.55
N SER A 190 16.75 -4.50 1.59
CA SER A 190 18.15 -4.03 1.74
C SER A 190 18.24 -2.61 2.30
N ARG A 191 17.44 -2.29 3.33
CA ARG A 191 17.30 -0.94 3.90
C ARG A 191 16.97 0.13 2.83
N GLY A 192 16.21 -0.26 1.82
CA GLY A 192 15.86 0.60 0.68
C GLY A 192 17.02 0.94 -0.27
N THR A 193 18.26 0.49 -0.03
CA THR A 193 19.37 0.72 -0.95
C THR A 193 19.48 -0.39 -1.99
N LEU A 194 19.33 -0.03 -3.26
CA LEU A 194 19.55 -0.94 -4.38
C LEU A 194 21.03 -0.93 -4.79
N ARG A 195 21.67 -2.09 -4.72
CA ARG A 195 22.98 -2.29 -5.35
C ARG A 195 22.83 -2.27 -6.86
N ALA A 196 23.74 -1.62 -7.57
CA ALA A 196 23.70 -1.43 -9.02
C ALA A 196 23.57 -2.75 -9.83
N ALA A 197 24.05 -3.87 -9.28
CA ALA A 197 24.02 -5.18 -9.93
C ALA A 197 22.67 -5.94 -9.80
N ALA A 198 21.70 -5.43 -9.04
CA ALA A 198 20.47 -6.18 -8.72
C ALA A 198 19.36 -6.08 -9.80
N SER A 199 19.46 -5.17 -10.77
CA SER A 199 18.46 -4.98 -11.82
C SER A 199 19.03 -5.28 -13.20
N GLN A 200 18.38 -6.18 -13.94
CA GLN A 200 18.73 -6.48 -15.35
C GLN A 200 18.03 -5.55 -16.35
N ALA A 201 17.01 -4.78 -15.93
CA ALA A 201 16.13 -4.04 -16.84
C ALA A 201 16.62 -2.64 -17.21
N LYS A 202 17.59 -2.08 -16.47
CA LYS A 202 18.28 -0.81 -16.76
C LYS A 202 19.45 -0.67 -15.79
N PRO A 203 20.66 -0.24 -16.21
CA PRO A 203 21.74 0.05 -15.27
C PRO A 203 21.26 1.13 -14.30
N LEU A 204 21.01 0.74 -13.06
CA LEU A 204 20.61 1.67 -12.00
C LEU A 204 21.79 2.62 -11.77
N LYS A 205 21.48 3.92 -11.60
CA LYS A 205 22.47 4.88 -11.09
C LYS A 205 23.08 4.31 -9.79
N PRO A 206 24.39 4.49 -9.54
CA PRO A 206 25.02 4.00 -8.33
C PRO A 206 24.26 4.54 -7.12
N SER A 207 23.75 3.63 -6.27
CA SER A 207 22.93 3.85 -5.07
C SER A 207 21.64 4.64 -5.27
N CYS A 208 20.57 3.96 -5.71
CA CYS A 208 19.21 4.46 -5.53
C CYS A 208 18.70 4.03 -4.15
N ASN A 209 18.49 5.00 -3.25
CA ASN A 209 17.85 4.78 -1.95
C ASN A 209 16.35 5.04 -2.07
N ARG A 210 15.56 3.98 -2.20
CA ARG A 210 14.10 4.07 -2.35
C ARG A 210 13.41 4.63 -1.11
N ASN A 211 13.97 4.42 0.08
CA ASN A 211 13.42 5.01 1.30
C ASN A 211 13.55 6.53 1.23
N LYS A 212 14.69 7.04 0.74
CA LYS A 212 14.90 8.48 0.53
C LYS A 212 13.98 9.05 -0.55
N GLU A 213 13.79 8.35 -1.67
CA GLU A 213 12.84 8.76 -2.72
C GLU A 213 11.41 8.83 -2.16
N LEU A 214 10.97 7.79 -1.45
CA LEU A 214 9.64 7.75 -0.84
C LEU A 214 9.47 8.82 0.23
N ALA A 215 10.47 9.02 1.09
CA ALA A 215 10.51 10.10 2.07
C ALA A 215 10.40 11.47 1.40
N THR A 216 11.09 11.68 0.27
CA THR A 216 11.03 12.94 -0.50
C THR A 216 9.62 13.19 -1.04
N VAL A 217 8.96 12.14 -1.56
CA VAL A 217 7.58 12.23 -2.05
C VAL A 217 6.60 12.54 -0.91
N LEU A 218 6.80 11.94 0.26
CA LEU A 218 5.91 12.13 1.42
C LEU A 218 6.25 13.36 2.28
N ALA A 219 7.43 13.97 2.09
CA ALA A 219 7.93 15.09 2.88
C ALA A 219 6.94 16.27 2.99
N PRO A 220 6.26 16.72 1.90
CA PRO A 220 5.26 17.78 2.01
C PRO A 220 4.13 17.44 2.99
N GLY A 221 3.67 16.18 2.99
CA GLY A 221 2.63 15.69 3.91
C GLY A 221 3.09 15.70 5.36
N PHE A 222 4.30 15.20 5.64
CA PHE A 222 4.87 15.23 6.99
C PHE A 222 5.12 16.66 7.49
N ARG A 223 5.59 17.56 6.63
CA ARG A 223 5.77 18.98 6.97
C ARG A 223 4.44 19.65 7.32
N ASN A 224 3.39 19.41 6.53
CA ASN A 224 2.05 19.92 6.83
C ASN A 224 1.49 19.35 8.15
N TRP A 225 1.69 18.05 8.39
CA TRP A 225 1.34 17.41 9.66
C TRP A 225 2.07 18.06 10.84
N CYS A 226 3.38 18.27 10.73
CA CYS A 226 4.16 18.92 11.79
C CYS A 226 3.68 20.34 12.06
N LEU A 227 3.41 21.14 11.01
CA LEU A 227 2.87 22.49 11.14
C LEU A 227 1.52 22.49 11.87
N THR A 228 0.63 21.55 11.53
CA THR A 228 -0.68 21.39 12.16
C THR A 228 -0.55 20.94 13.61
N SER A 229 0.33 19.99 13.89
CA SER A 229 0.66 19.54 15.25
C SER A 229 1.21 20.70 16.10
N THR A 230 2.14 21.50 15.59
CA THR A 230 2.67 22.67 16.29
C THR A 230 1.59 23.74 16.55
N LYS A 231 0.60 23.90 15.65
CA LYS A 231 -0.58 24.77 15.92
C LYS A 231 -1.41 24.22 17.07
N PHE A 232 -1.71 22.92 17.06
CA PHE A 232 -2.46 22.25 18.12
C PHE A 232 -1.75 22.33 19.49
N VAL A 233 -0.45 22.02 19.54
CA VAL A 233 0.36 22.10 20.77
C VAL A 233 0.38 23.52 21.35
N ARG A 234 0.39 24.55 20.49
CA ARG A 234 0.25 25.95 20.93
C ARG A 234 -1.11 26.24 21.57
N GLN A 235 -2.20 25.71 21.00
CA GLN A 235 -3.54 25.84 21.58
C GLN A 235 -3.63 25.09 22.92
N LEU A 236 -3.14 23.85 22.97
CA LEU A 236 -3.07 23.04 24.18
C LEU A 236 -2.28 23.75 25.29
N ARG A 237 -1.14 24.37 24.96
CA ARG A 237 -0.35 25.18 25.89
C ARG A 237 -1.16 26.31 26.53
N ARG A 238 -1.93 27.04 25.72
CA ARG A 238 -2.79 28.13 26.21
C ARG A 238 -3.91 27.59 27.09
N ALA A 239 -4.59 26.53 26.64
CA ALA A 239 -5.67 25.89 27.39
C ALA A 239 -5.19 25.38 28.75
N LEU A 240 -4.10 24.60 28.81
CA LEU A 240 -3.55 24.08 30.06
C LEU A 240 -3.12 25.19 31.02
N ARG A 241 -2.51 26.27 30.51
CA ARG A 241 -2.14 27.42 31.34
C ARG A 241 -3.38 28.09 31.95
N ASN A 242 -4.44 28.26 31.16
CA ASN A 242 -5.70 28.83 31.62
C ASN A 242 -6.37 27.92 32.66
N THR A 243 -6.42 26.61 32.41
CA THR A 243 -6.99 25.64 33.34
C THR A 243 -6.25 25.59 34.66
N ILE A 244 -4.90 25.60 34.68
CA ILE A 244 -4.14 25.70 35.94
C ILE A 244 -4.50 26.98 36.69
N ASN A 245 -4.56 28.11 35.99
CA ASN A 245 -4.90 29.38 36.64
C ASN A 245 -6.31 29.32 37.23
N LEU A 246 -7.28 28.75 36.52
CA LEU A 246 -8.64 28.57 37.01
C LEU A 246 -8.70 27.66 38.26
N ILE A 247 -8.03 26.51 38.22
CA ILE A 247 -7.94 25.58 39.36
C ILE A 247 -7.29 26.28 40.56
N TYR A 248 -6.21 27.03 40.33
CA TYR A 248 -5.53 27.77 41.38
C TYR A 248 -6.42 28.85 42.00
N GLN A 249 -7.15 29.61 41.18
CA GLN A 249 -8.08 30.63 41.67
C GLN A 249 -9.22 30.00 42.46
N LYS A 250 -9.83 28.93 41.95
CA LYS A 250 -10.88 28.21 42.69
C LYS A 250 -10.36 27.70 44.03
N ALA A 251 -9.20 27.04 44.04
CA ALA A 251 -8.59 26.55 45.26
C ALA A 251 -8.23 27.67 46.25
N MET A 252 -7.84 28.86 45.78
CA MET A 252 -7.66 30.01 46.67
C MET A 252 -8.98 30.49 47.26
N ASN A 253 -10.04 30.63 46.46
CA ASN A 253 -11.35 31.05 46.95
C ASN A 253 -11.88 30.07 48.01
N GLU A 254 -11.75 28.76 47.80
CA GLU A 254 -12.17 27.74 48.79
C GLU A 254 -11.35 27.83 50.10
N VAL A 255 -10.07 28.20 50.01
CA VAL A 255 -9.24 28.45 51.21
C VAL A 255 -9.65 29.75 51.92
N ASP A 256 -10.03 30.79 51.16
CA ASP A 256 -10.51 32.07 51.68
C ASP A 256 -11.89 31.97 52.35
N GLU A 257 -12.78 31.14 51.80
CA GLU A 257 -14.14 30.91 52.33
C GLU A 257 -14.18 29.91 53.50
N SER A 258 -13.05 29.29 53.84
CA SER A 258 -12.96 28.29 54.90
C SER A 258 -13.23 28.89 56.29
N ALA A 259 -14.04 28.22 57.11
CA ALA A 259 -14.28 28.59 58.52
C ALA A 259 -13.09 28.31 59.46
N ALA A 260 -11.91 28.01 58.92
CA ALA A 260 -10.72 27.71 59.70
C ALA A 260 -10.12 28.96 60.37
N ASN A 261 -9.24 28.75 61.35
CA ASN A 261 -8.48 29.84 61.95
C ASN A 261 -7.63 30.57 60.88
N ILE A 262 -7.59 31.91 60.93
CA ILE A 262 -6.85 32.78 60.00
C ILE A 262 -5.40 32.33 59.79
N LEU A 263 -4.71 31.91 60.86
CA LEU A 263 -3.31 31.45 60.77
C LEU A 263 -3.18 30.17 59.92
N ILE A 264 -4.18 29.30 59.94
CA ILE A 264 -4.23 28.08 59.13
C ILE A 264 -4.48 28.43 57.67
N ILE A 265 -5.40 29.37 57.41
CA ILE A 265 -5.71 29.88 56.07
C ILE A 265 -4.45 30.47 55.41
N GLU A 266 -3.74 31.36 56.09
CA GLU A 266 -2.52 31.99 55.55
C GLU A 266 -1.40 30.98 55.28
N LYS A 267 -1.26 29.96 56.15
CA LYS A 267 -0.32 28.86 55.93
C LYS A 267 -0.71 28.01 54.71
N ALA A 268 -2.00 27.75 54.50
CA ALA A 268 -2.51 27.02 53.34
C ALA A 268 -2.28 27.80 52.04
N LYS A 269 -2.58 29.11 52.02
CA LYS A 269 -2.30 29.99 50.87
C LYS A 269 -0.83 29.98 50.48
N THR A 270 0.06 30.13 51.46
CA THR A 270 1.51 30.10 51.24
C THR A 270 1.95 28.78 50.59
N LYS A 271 1.37 27.65 51.01
CA LYS A 271 1.66 26.33 50.41
C LYS A 271 1.13 26.23 48.98
N LEU A 272 -0.10 26.68 48.73
CA LEU A 272 -0.71 26.67 47.40
C LEU A 272 0.05 27.58 46.42
N GLN A 273 0.48 28.76 46.86
CA GLN A 273 1.29 29.70 46.08
C GLN A 273 2.63 29.08 45.65
N LYS A 274 3.28 28.28 46.53
CA LYS A 274 4.50 27.53 46.19
C LYS A 274 4.25 26.39 45.19
N MET A 275 3.03 25.83 45.14
CA MET A 275 2.68 24.74 44.21
C MET A 275 2.43 25.24 42.78
N ARG A 276 1.90 26.46 42.61
CA ARG A 276 1.59 27.03 41.28
C ARG A 276 2.78 27.02 40.30
N PRO A 277 3.97 27.59 40.62
CA PRO A 277 5.09 27.58 39.69
C PRO A 277 5.60 26.16 39.40
N ARG A 278 5.54 25.25 40.37
CA ARG A 278 5.93 23.83 40.18
C ARG A 278 5.01 23.13 39.18
N LEU A 279 3.70 23.36 39.26
CA LEU A 279 2.73 22.78 38.33
C LEU A 279 2.90 23.36 36.92
N GLN A 280 3.08 24.69 36.82
CA GLN A 280 3.36 25.35 35.55
C GLN A 280 4.63 24.82 34.88
N LEU A 281 5.71 24.64 35.64
CA LEU A 281 6.96 24.06 35.14
C LEU A 281 6.76 22.64 34.62
N LYS A 282 6.02 21.79 35.34
CA LYS A 282 5.72 20.43 34.90
C LYS A 282 4.92 20.40 33.59
N ILE A 283 3.88 21.24 33.48
CA ILE A 283 3.09 21.35 32.25
C ILE A 283 3.96 21.85 31.09
N GLN A 284 4.80 22.85 31.32
CA GLN A 284 5.73 23.32 30.30
C GLN A 284 6.70 22.21 29.85
N GLY A 285 7.20 21.40 30.78
CA GLY A 285 8.03 20.24 30.48
C GLY A 285 7.31 19.25 29.55
N VAL A 286 6.07 18.87 29.88
CA VAL A 286 5.28 17.95 29.03
C VAL A 286 5.06 18.53 27.63
N ILE A 287 4.73 19.82 27.52
CA ILE A 287 4.51 20.47 26.23
C ILE A 287 5.80 20.51 25.41
N ASN A 288 6.94 20.78 26.04
CA ASN A 288 8.24 20.79 25.37
C ASN A 288 8.61 19.40 24.84
N GLU A 289 8.33 18.34 25.61
CA GLU A 289 8.57 16.96 25.16
C GLU A 289 7.67 16.57 23.98
N ILE A 290 6.40 16.99 23.98
CA ILE A 290 5.50 16.78 22.82
C ILE A 290 6.05 17.48 21.57
N ASP A 291 6.46 18.75 21.69
CA ASP A 291 6.99 19.53 20.57
C ASP A 291 8.31 18.94 20.04
N LYS A 292 9.20 18.53 20.96
CA LYS A 292 10.46 17.83 20.64
C LYS A 292 10.17 16.53 19.89
N THR A 293 9.25 15.70 20.39
CA THR A 293 8.88 14.42 19.78
C THR A 293 8.29 14.62 18.38
N ALA A 294 7.44 15.62 18.18
CA ALA A 294 6.87 15.93 16.87
C ALA A 294 7.94 16.35 15.86
N LYS A 295 8.91 17.19 16.28
CA LYS A 295 10.04 17.61 15.44
C LYS A 295 10.97 16.45 15.10
N SER A 296 11.32 15.62 16.07
CA SER A 296 12.12 14.41 15.84
C SER A 296 11.42 13.44 14.90
N SER A 297 10.10 13.29 15.04
CA SER A 297 9.30 12.45 14.13
C SER A 297 9.30 13.01 12.71
N LEU A 298 9.16 14.34 12.53
CA LEU A 298 9.26 14.96 11.21
C LEU A 298 10.61 14.64 10.57
N TYR A 299 11.69 14.83 11.32
CA TYR A 299 13.05 14.61 10.87
C TYR A 299 13.31 13.16 10.43
N TRP A 300 12.82 12.18 11.20
CA TRP A 300 12.91 10.77 10.86
C TRP A 300 12.03 10.37 9.67
N ALA A 301 10.92 11.08 9.47
CA ALA A 301 10.01 10.83 8.35
C ALA A 301 10.52 11.43 7.03
N THR A 302 11.17 12.59 7.08
CA THR A 302 11.73 13.27 5.90
C THR A 302 13.10 12.75 5.50
N MET A 303 13.78 11.99 6.38
CA MET A 303 15.15 11.50 6.16
C MET A 303 16.13 12.60 5.79
N GLU A 304 15.96 13.82 6.34
CA GLU A 304 16.86 14.95 6.10
C GLU A 304 18.31 14.65 6.51
N ASP A 305 18.49 13.70 7.43
CA ASP A 305 19.76 13.28 8.00
C ASP A 305 20.44 12.10 7.28
N GLU A 306 19.81 11.58 6.23
CA GLU A 306 20.24 10.39 5.48
C GLU A 306 20.42 9.10 6.31
N ARG A 307 20.08 9.12 7.60
CA ARG A 307 20.17 7.94 8.47
C ARG A 307 19.21 6.85 8.02
N ASP A 308 19.69 5.60 8.03
CA ASP A 308 18.93 4.42 7.66
C ASP A 308 17.72 4.14 8.58
N SER A 309 17.76 4.63 9.84
CA SER A 309 16.69 4.49 10.82
C SER A 309 15.57 5.51 10.57
N SER A 310 14.79 5.28 9.50
CA SER A 310 13.69 6.16 9.12
C SER A 310 12.34 5.62 9.59
N ILE A 311 11.36 6.50 9.77
CA ILE A 311 9.97 6.07 9.99
C ILE A 311 9.47 5.27 8.78
N ILE A 312 9.94 5.59 7.58
CA ILE A 312 9.59 4.88 6.34
C ILE A 312 10.05 3.42 6.38
N SER A 313 11.24 3.13 6.89
CA SER A 313 11.68 1.74 7.04
C SER A 313 10.80 0.98 8.03
N PHE A 314 10.44 1.60 9.17
CA PHE A 314 9.55 0.97 10.15
C PHE A 314 8.16 0.66 9.58
N ILE A 315 7.57 1.61 8.84
CA ILE A 315 6.26 1.45 8.18
C ILE A 315 6.33 0.34 7.12
N THR A 316 7.38 0.33 6.31
CA THR A 316 7.49 -0.59 5.16
C THR A 316 7.87 -2.01 5.58
N GLU A 317 8.68 -2.19 6.63
CA GLU A 317 9.14 -3.50 7.10
C GLU A 317 7.96 -4.41 7.50
N SER A 318 7.00 -3.89 8.26
CA SER A 318 5.78 -4.63 8.64
C SER A 318 4.94 -5.09 7.45
N ILE A 319 4.77 -4.23 6.43
CA ILE A 319 3.99 -4.56 5.23
C ILE A 319 4.70 -5.64 4.43
N LEU A 320 6.01 -5.49 4.30
CA LEU A 320 6.83 -6.41 3.53
C LEU A 320 6.84 -7.79 4.18
N ASP A 321 6.92 -7.88 5.50
CA ASP A 321 6.85 -9.16 6.20
C ASP A 321 5.50 -9.87 5.96
N GLN A 322 4.38 -9.14 5.99
CA GLN A 322 3.06 -9.71 5.64
C GLN A 322 2.99 -10.14 4.17
N PHE A 323 3.48 -9.31 3.26
CA PHE A 323 3.52 -9.66 1.83
C PHE A 323 4.42 -10.87 1.56
N PHE A 324 5.52 -11.02 2.29
CA PHE A 324 6.45 -12.13 2.07
C PHE A 324 6.07 -13.42 2.76
N THR A 325 5.31 -13.36 3.85
CA THR A 325 4.72 -14.54 4.48
C THR A 325 3.52 -15.06 3.69
N THR A 326 2.81 -14.20 2.96
CA THR A 326 1.69 -14.57 2.08
C THR A 326 2.14 -15.04 0.70
N LEU A 327 3.32 -14.65 0.23
CA LEU A 327 3.89 -15.18 -1.00
C LEU A 327 4.19 -16.69 -0.84
N PRO A 328 3.66 -17.56 -1.73
CA PRO A 328 4.05 -18.96 -1.77
C PRO A 328 5.58 -19.06 -1.82
N PRO A 329 6.20 -20.01 -1.09
CA PRO A 329 7.64 -20.15 -1.08
C PRO A 329 8.14 -20.24 -2.52
N LEU A 330 8.86 -19.21 -2.97
CA LEU A 330 9.43 -19.17 -4.31
C LEU A 330 10.24 -20.46 -4.46
N TYR A 331 9.87 -21.27 -5.44
CA TYR A 331 10.55 -22.51 -5.78
C TYR A 331 12.04 -22.18 -5.95
N GLN A 332 12.84 -22.49 -4.93
CA GLN A 332 14.27 -22.52 -5.10
C GLN A 332 14.50 -23.75 -5.96
N PRO A 333 14.96 -23.60 -7.23
CA PRO A 333 15.33 -24.76 -8.00
C PRO A 333 16.30 -25.55 -7.14
N LYS A 334 15.91 -26.78 -6.78
CA LYS A 334 16.81 -27.71 -6.07
C LYS A 334 18.11 -27.65 -6.85
N ARG A 335 19.16 -27.07 -6.25
CA ARG A 335 20.47 -27.00 -6.87
C ARG A 335 20.82 -28.44 -7.17
N ALA A 336 20.70 -28.82 -8.45
CA ALA A 336 21.05 -30.15 -8.90
C ALA A 336 22.49 -30.35 -8.43
N SER A 337 22.69 -31.37 -7.60
CA SER A 337 23.99 -31.69 -7.05
C SER A 337 24.95 -31.80 -8.23
N THR A 338 26.02 -31.03 -8.13
CA THR A 338 27.08 -30.91 -9.14
C THR A 338 27.74 -32.26 -9.35
N THR A 339 27.25 -33.04 -10.31
CA THR A 339 28.12 -33.90 -11.12
C THR A 339 28.53 -33.08 -12.33
N SER A 340 29.71 -32.52 -12.22
CA SER A 340 30.40 -31.68 -13.19
C SER A 340 30.56 -32.41 -14.54
N LYS A 341 29.69 -32.12 -15.50
CA LYS A 341 30.06 -32.13 -16.91
C LYS A 341 30.23 -30.68 -17.35
N LYS A 342 31.49 -30.29 -17.53
CA LYS A 342 31.91 -29.04 -18.17
C LYS A 342 31.29 -28.98 -19.57
N PHE A 343 30.13 -28.37 -19.70
CA PHE A 343 29.73 -27.78 -20.98
C PHE A 343 30.35 -26.39 -21.02
N ALA A 344 31.40 -26.26 -21.83
CA ALA A 344 31.91 -24.97 -22.25
C ALA A 344 30.77 -24.26 -23.01
N ILE A 345 30.06 -23.36 -22.34
CA ILE A 345 29.18 -22.40 -23.02
C ILE A 345 30.12 -21.35 -23.61
N THR A 346 30.62 -21.62 -24.80
CA THR A 346 31.12 -20.59 -25.70
C THR A 346 29.96 -19.64 -25.95
N LYS A 347 30.08 -18.41 -25.44
CA LYS A 347 29.16 -17.31 -25.74
C LYS A 347 29.29 -16.98 -27.23
N ALA A 348 28.59 -17.71 -28.09
CA ALA A 348 28.36 -17.24 -29.44
C ALA A 348 27.45 -15.99 -29.36
N PRO A 349 27.76 -14.91 -30.10
CA PRO A 349 26.86 -13.78 -30.24
C PRO A 349 25.48 -14.28 -30.66
N ILE A 350 24.44 -13.82 -29.97
CA ILE A 350 23.07 -14.08 -30.41
C ILE A 350 22.87 -13.19 -31.63
N ASP A 351 22.93 -13.77 -32.82
CA ASP A 351 22.59 -13.09 -34.07
C ASP A 351 21.09 -12.83 -34.06
N TYR A 352 20.71 -11.62 -33.67
CA TYR A 352 19.33 -11.16 -33.82
C TYR A 352 19.10 -10.86 -35.29
N LEU A 353 18.37 -11.74 -35.97
CA LEU A 353 17.78 -11.43 -37.27
C LEU A 353 16.75 -10.32 -37.05
N MET A 354 17.08 -9.09 -37.45
CA MET A 354 16.12 -7.99 -37.45
C MET A 354 14.97 -8.35 -38.37
N THR A 355 13.75 -8.36 -37.82
CA THR A 355 12.55 -8.54 -38.63
C THR A 355 12.30 -7.28 -39.47
N PRO A 356 11.65 -7.39 -40.64
CA PRO A 356 11.35 -6.23 -41.50
C PRO A 356 10.58 -5.13 -40.75
N VAL A 357 9.71 -5.53 -39.82
CA VAL A 357 8.99 -4.60 -38.92
C VAL A 357 9.94 -3.86 -37.99
N GLY A 358 10.95 -4.55 -37.44
CA GLY A 358 11.97 -3.91 -36.62
C GLY A 358 12.85 -2.92 -37.39
N GLU A 359 13.06 -3.16 -38.69
CA GLU A 359 13.81 -2.26 -39.56
C GLU A 359 13.02 -0.99 -39.92
N ALA A 360 11.72 -1.12 -40.16
CA ALA A 360 10.81 0.02 -40.32
C ALA A 360 10.79 0.89 -39.06
N ILE A 361 10.58 0.29 -37.88
CA ILE A 361 10.58 1.02 -36.59
C ILE A 361 11.91 1.75 -36.35
N ARG A 362 13.03 1.14 -36.73
CA ARG A 362 14.35 1.74 -36.55
C ARG A 362 14.58 2.93 -37.48
N THR A 363 14.03 2.86 -38.69
CA THR A 363 14.05 3.95 -39.65
C THR A 363 13.19 5.12 -39.15
N ASP A 364 11.96 4.84 -38.73
CA ASP A 364 11.06 5.86 -38.18
C ASP A 364 11.64 6.56 -36.94
N LEU A 365 12.26 5.78 -36.03
CA LEU A 365 12.93 6.34 -34.85
C LEU A 365 14.14 7.20 -35.22
N LYS A 366 14.89 6.81 -36.27
CA LYS A 366 16.04 7.57 -36.74
C LYS A 366 15.63 8.93 -37.28
N ASP A 367 14.47 9.01 -37.93
CA ASP A 367 13.92 10.26 -38.46
C ASP A 367 13.31 11.15 -37.37
N LEU A 368 12.77 10.55 -36.30
CA LEU A 368 12.19 11.29 -35.16
C LEU A 368 13.22 11.82 -34.15
N LEU A 369 14.39 11.18 -34.04
CA LEU A 369 15.42 11.52 -33.06
C LEU A 369 15.90 12.99 -33.13
N PRO A 370 16.21 13.58 -34.31
CA PRO A 370 16.64 14.97 -34.40
C PRO A 370 15.58 15.95 -33.87
N THR A 371 14.30 15.68 -34.15
CA THR A 371 13.18 16.51 -33.68
C THR A 371 13.03 16.47 -32.16
N LEU A 372 13.27 15.29 -31.56
CA LEU A 372 13.24 15.13 -30.11
C LEU A 372 14.42 15.82 -29.43
N GLU A 373 15.61 15.75 -30.01
CA GLU A 373 16.80 16.46 -29.53
C GLU A 373 16.59 17.98 -29.57
N GLU A 374 16.02 18.51 -30.65
CA GLU A 374 15.69 19.93 -30.77
C GLU A 374 14.70 20.40 -29.69
N LYS A 375 13.62 19.63 -29.47
CA LYS A 375 12.63 19.93 -28.41
C LYS A 375 13.24 19.86 -27.01
N ALA A 376 14.15 18.93 -26.76
CA ALA A 376 14.85 18.84 -25.48
C ALA A 376 15.73 20.07 -25.21
N VAL A 377 16.38 20.61 -26.24
CA VAL A 377 17.14 21.87 -26.15
C VAL A 377 16.22 23.05 -25.90
N GLN A 378 15.09 23.15 -26.61
CA GLN A 378 14.11 24.21 -26.40
C GLN A 378 13.57 24.20 -24.95
N LEU A 379 13.23 23.03 -24.42
CA LEU A 379 12.79 22.87 -23.02
C LEU A 379 13.90 23.25 -22.02
N ARG A 380 15.15 22.89 -22.30
CA ARG A 380 16.29 23.26 -21.45
C ARG A 380 16.50 24.78 -21.38
N ASN A 381 16.22 25.49 -22.47
CA ASN A 381 16.33 26.96 -22.53
C ASN A 381 15.15 27.69 -21.89
N LEU A 382 13.99 27.02 -21.74
CA LEU A 382 12.81 27.56 -21.05
C LEU A 382 12.88 27.40 -19.52
N LEU A 383 13.76 26.53 -19.03
CA LEU A 383 13.97 26.36 -17.60
C LEU A 383 14.87 27.49 -17.07
N PRO A 384 14.52 28.14 -15.94
CA PRO A 384 15.35 29.17 -15.33
C PRO A 384 16.77 28.63 -15.12
N GLY A 385 17.77 29.34 -15.65
CA GLY A 385 19.18 29.00 -15.46
C GLY A 385 19.42 28.74 -13.98
N THR A 386 19.94 27.55 -13.67
CA THR A 386 20.18 26.99 -12.33
C THR A 386 20.37 28.07 -11.27
N PHE A 387 19.46 28.12 -10.30
CA PHE A 387 19.60 28.94 -9.11
C PHE A 387 20.98 28.69 -8.50
N LYS A 388 21.85 29.71 -8.52
CA LYS A 388 23.04 29.72 -7.69
C LYS A 388 22.55 29.64 -6.25
N LEU A 389 22.89 28.55 -5.58
CA LEU A 389 22.59 28.33 -4.17
C LEU A 389 23.53 29.23 -3.34
N GLU A 390 23.28 30.53 -3.34
CA GLU A 390 23.92 31.47 -2.42
C GLU A 390 22.97 31.64 -1.23
N ASP A 391 23.16 30.80 -0.20
CA ASP A 391 23.07 31.14 1.23
C ASP A 391 23.06 29.85 2.08
N GLU A 392 24.20 29.16 2.09
CA GLU A 392 24.53 28.07 3.03
C GLU A 392 24.77 28.57 4.48
N THR A 393 24.76 29.89 4.70
CA THR A 393 25.16 30.52 5.97
C THR A 393 24.08 30.46 7.06
N VAL A 394 22.82 30.20 6.72
CA VAL A 394 21.71 30.15 7.70
C VAL A 394 21.61 28.77 8.39
N LEU A 395 22.09 27.70 7.76
CA LEU A 395 22.04 26.34 8.32
C LEU A 395 23.17 26.06 9.34
N ALA A 396 24.33 26.74 9.23
CA ALA A 396 25.47 26.55 10.14
C ALA A 396 25.25 27.10 11.56
N ALA A 397 24.24 27.95 11.79
CA ALA A 397 23.99 28.57 13.10
C ALA A 397 23.25 27.65 14.10
N PHE A 398 22.65 26.53 13.65
CA PHE A 398 21.85 25.65 14.52
C PHE A 398 22.56 24.37 14.98
N GLU A 399 23.72 24.02 14.45
CA GLU A 399 24.44 22.78 14.77
C GLU A 399 25.25 22.81 16.08
N LYS A 400 25.38 23.95 16.77
CA LYS A 400 26.29 24.06 17.93
C LYS A 400 25.74 23.59 19.29
N HIS A 401 24.53 23.03 19.38
CA HIS A 401 23.94 22.65 20.68
C HIS A 401 23.22 21.29 20.73
N SER A 402 23.87 20.21 20.31
CA SER A 402 23.41 18.87 20.69
C SER A 402 24.54 17.87 20.88
N ASP A 403 25.31 18.05 21.96
CA ASP A 403 26.01 16.95 22.61
C ASP A 403 25.17 16.50 23.82
N VAL A 404 24.13 15.71 23.55
CA VAL A 404 23.37 15.00 24.59
C VAL A 404 23.27 13.55 24.15
N LYS A 405 24.20 12.76 24.70
CA LYS A 405 24.26 11.31 24.56
C LYS A 405 22.92 10.64 24.87
N ASP A 406 22.56 9.76 23.95
CA ASP A 406 21.58 8.67 24.00
C ASP A 406 20.89 8.45 25.35
N LYS A 407 19.64 8.92 25.41
CA LYS A 407 18.61 8.26 26.20
C LYS A 407 17.44 8.01 25.27
N GLU A 408 17.32 6.78 24.84
CA GLU A 408 16.14 6.23 24.18
C GLU A 408 14.93 6.55 25.07
N VAL A 409 14.14 7.54 24.65
CA VAL A 409 12.99 7.99 25.43
C VAL A 409 11.89 6.96 25.22
N ASP A 410 11.68 6.13 26.23
CA ASP A 410 10.60 5.15 26.28
C ASP A 410 9.23 5.85 26.15
N LEU A 411 8.64 5.77 24.96
CA LEU A 411 7.31 6.30 24.66
C LEU A 411 6.23 5.74 25.61
N MET A 412 6.41 4.53 26.13
CA MET A 412 5.48 3.93 27.08
C MET A 412 5.55 4.62 28.45
N ALA A 413 6.74 5.08 28.87
CA ALA A 413 6.89 5.86 30.09
C ALA A 413 6.21 7.25 29.99
N LEU A 414 6.21 7.87 28.80
CA LEU A 414 5.48 9.12 28.53
C LEU A 414 3.96 8.90 28.53
N TYR A 415 3.48 7.83 27.91
CA TYR A 415 2.05 7.48 27.92
C TYR A 415 1.55 7.20 29.33
N THR A 416 2.32 6.44 30.12
CA THR A 416 1.99 6.14 31.53
C THR A 416 1.93 7.41 32.38
N LYS A 417 2.83 8.38 32.15
CA LYS A 417 2.77 9.68 32.84
C LYS A 417 1.54 10.50 32.45
N ALA A 418 1.10 10.44 31.19
CA ALA A 418 -0.11 11.15 30.74
C ALA A 418 -1.39 10.57 31.37
N VAL A 419 -1.51 9.24 31.43
CA VAL A 419 -2.64 8.55 32.08
C VAL A 419 -2.69 8.86 33.58
N ASN A 420 -1.53 8.89 34.25
CA ASN A 420 -1.46 9.28 35.66
C ASN A 420 -1.84 10.74 35.91
N LEU A 421 -1.57 11.64 34.94
CA LEU A 421 -2.00 13.03 35.03
C LEU A 421 -3.54 13.14 34.95
N GLU A 422 -4.17 12.35 34.08
CA GLU A 422 -5.64 12.30 33.96
C GLU A 422 -6.29 11.77 35.26
N ALA A 423 -5.72 10.71 35.84
CA ALA A 423 -6.17 10.20 37.13
C ALA A 423 -6.02 11.25 38.24
N MET A 424 -4.90 11.96 38.29
CA MET A 424 -4.66 13.03 39.26
C MET A 424 -5.67 14.19 39.10
N ILE A 425 -6.01 14.56 37.86
CA ILE A 425 -7.03 15.58 37.57
C ILE A 425 -8.41 15.11 38.07
N LYS A 426 -8.79 13.85 37.82
CA LYS A 426 -10.06 13.29 38.32
C LYS A 426 -10.11 13.25 39.85
N THR A 427 -9.00 12.95 40.53
CA THR A 427 -8.94 12.98 41.99
C THR A 427 -9.08 14.41 42.53
N LEU A 428 -8.44 15.39 41.88
CA LEU A 428 -8.57 16.81 42.22
C LEU A 428 -9.95 17.42 41.89
N GLN A 429 -10.76 16.77 41.05
CA GLN A 429 -12.15 17.16 40.77
C GLN A 429 -13.15 16.56 41.77
N ARG A 430 -12.75 15.49 42.49
CA ARG A 430 -13.57 14.84 43.53
C ARG A 430 -13.35 15.44 44.91
N LEU A 431 -12.19 16.05 45.12
CA LEU A 431 -11.89 16.95 46.25
C LEU A 431 -12.42 18.34 45.92
#